data_AF-A0A327SNJ3-F1
#
_entry.id   AF-A0A327SNJ3-F1
#
_cell.length_a   1.000
_cell.length_b   1.000
_cell.length_c   1.000
_cell.angle_alpha   90.00
_cell.angle_beta   90.00
_cell.angle_gamma   90.00
#
_symmetry.space_group_name_H-M   'P 1'
#
loop_
_entity.id
_entity.type
_entity.pdbx_description
1 polymer ?
#
loop_
_entity_poly.entity_id
_entity_poly.type
_entity_poly.pdbx_seq_one_letter_code
_entity_poly.pdbx_strand_id
1 'polypeptide(L)'
;MIKISCPYDWICGQEFTTDELSSHDRDFVISAAAKNMKLIFIDCPVCNVTFSYNPSSNKSIASGMINPDQHAKKEPVRKTLKAFNTLLKKDKVEIPPDYLAYLLSEQFTKKLEVFKAQDSFELFSYDELREVVNIDGKDYVNARQLKGFVLSLSELSLENEFIPETGINSAYGKDNCFFTLDELSHSIVIGQAGTDLLFIDSRDKDSLFVFHPDGGDTEATNLSLKDLFS
;
A
#
# COMPACT_ATOMS: atom_id res chain seq x y z
N MET A 1 -1.30 21.34 26.02
CA MET A 1 -0.07 21.32 25.23
C MET A 1 0.26 19.87 24.95
N ILE A 2 0.20 19.45 23.69
CA ILE A 2 0.41 18.05 23.30
C ILE A 2 1.90 17.85 23.03
N LYS A 3 2.50 16.83 23.65
CA LYS A 3 3.88 16.42 23.45
C LYS A 3 3.91 15.23 22.50
N ILE A 4 4.64 15.38 21.40
CA ILE A 4 4.71 14.43 20.29
C ILE A 4 6.15 13.95 20.17
N SER A 5 6.36 12.66 20.02
CA SER A 5 7.69 12.07 19.81
C SER A 5 7.85 11.73 18.34
N CYS A 6 8.97 12.13 17.72
CA CYS A 6 9.31 11.67 16.38
C CYS A 6 9.51 10.15 16.40
N PRO A 7 8.81 9.37 15.55
CA PRO A 7 8.90 7.91 15.59
C PRO A 7 10.18 7.36 14.94
N TYR A 8 10.96 8.22 14.28
CA TYR A 8 12.22 7.89 13.66
C TYR A 8 13.37 8.00 14.66
N ASP A 9 13.42 7.12 15.67
CA ASP A 9 14.45 7.16 16.72
C ASP A 9 15.89 7.00 16.20
N TRP A 10 16.04 6.37 15.05
CA TRP A 10 17.31 6.18 14.33
C TRP A 10 17.78 7.39 13.50
N ILE A 11 16.93 8.40 13.31
CA ILE A 11 17.26 9.65 12.58
C ILE A 11 17.15 10.86 13.51
N CYS A 12 16.12 10.89 14.36
CA CYS A 12 15.74 12.04 15.15
C CYS A 12 15.37 11.64 16.58
N GLY A 13 14.27 10.89 16.75
CA GLY A 13 13.77 10.46 18.05
C GLY A 13 13.40 11.58 19.03
N GLN A 14 13.46 12.85 18.60
CA GLN A 14 13.23 13.99 19.48
C GLN A 14 11.75 14.10 19.84
N GLU A 15 11.52 14.57 21.06
CA GLU A 15 10.19 14.98 21.50
C GLU A 15 10.05 16.49 21.34
N PHE A 16 8.90 16.91 20.83
CA PHE A 16 8.56 18.30 20.62
C PHE A 16 7.11 18.54 21.01
N THR A 17 6.77 19.80 21.16
CA THR A 17 5.42 20.26 21.46
C THR A 17 4.74 20.78 20.21
N THR A 18 3.41 20.86 20.28
CA THR A 18 2.57 21.41 19.21
C THR A 18 2.92 22.84 18.81
N ASP A 19 3.57 23.63 19.67
CA ASP A 19 3.99 25.00 19.36
C ASP A 19 5.28 25.07 18.53
N GLU A 20 6.04 23.99 18.49
CA GLU A 20 7.27 23.88 17.69
C GLU A 20 7.00 23.41 16.25
N LEU A 21 5.75 23.00 15.96
CA LEU A 21 5.30 22.63 14.63
C LEU A 21 5.15 23.83 13.70
N SER A 22 5.09 23.56 12.39
CA SER A 22 4.62 24.55 11.43
C SER A 22 3.23 25.05 11.82
N SER A 23 2.88 26.28 11.43
CA SER A 23 1.54 26.82 11.74
C SER A 23 0.43 25.95 11.17
N HIS A 24 0.66 25.33 10.01
CA HIS A 24 -0.26 24.39 9.38
C HIS A 24 -0.45 23.12 10.23
N ASP A 25 0.65 22.44 10.59
CA ASP A 25 0.60 21.19 11.34
C ASP A 25 0.08 21.39 12.76
N ARG A 26 0.41 22.52 13.40
CA ARG A 26 -0.12 22.86 14.71
C ARG A 26 -1.65 22.96 14.68
N ASP A 27 -2.19 23.74 13.74
CA ASP A 27 -3.63 23.95 13.62
C ASP A 27 -4.32 22.62 13.26
N PHE A 28 -3.66 21.81 12.42
CA PHE A 28 -4.16 20.49 12.05
C PHE A 28 -4.18 19.52 13.24
N VAL A 29 -3.12 19.42 14.04
CA VAL A 29 -3.07 18.59 15.25
C VAL A 29 -4.13 19.01 16.27
N ILE A 30 -4.30 20.31 16.50
CA ILE A 30 -5.30 20.83 17.45
C ILE A 30 -6.71 20.48 16.98
N SER A 31 -7.03 20.72 15.70
CA SER A 31 -8.32 20.39 15.11
C SER A 31 -8.58 18.87 15.13
N ALA A 32 -7.56 18.08 14.81
CA ALA A 32 -7.64 16.63 14.75
C ALA A 32 -7.80 15.99 16.13
N ALA A 33 -7.14 16.54 17.16
CA ALA A 33 -7.35 16.15 18.55
C ALA A 33 -8.79 16.46 19.01
N ALA A 34 -9.32 17.64 18.67
CA ALA A 34 -10.69 18.02 19.01
C ALA A 34 -11.74 17.12 18.33
N LYS A 35 -11.44 16.63 17.12
CA LYS A 35 -12.29 15.73 16.35
C LYS A 35 -12.07 14.23 16.65
N ASN A 36 -11.21 13.89 17.62
CA ASN A 36 -10.83 12.50 17.92
C ASN A 36 -10.32 11.72 16.69
N MET A 37 -9.64 12.40 15.77
CA MET A 37 -9.02 11.75 14.61
C MET A 37 -7.96 10.76 15.09
N LYS A 38 -7.91 9.60 14.44
CA LYS A 38 -7.00 8.50 14.79
C LYS A 38 -5.75 8.46 13.92
N LEU A 39 -5.71 9.25 12.85
CA LEU A 39 -4.59 9.34 11.95
C LEU A 39 -4.56 10.72 11.31
N ILE A 40 -3.41 11.37 11.40
CA ILE A 40 -3.01 12.53 10.62
C ILE A 40 -1.54 12.36 10.24
N PHE A 41 -1.11 13.05 9.18
CA PHE A 41 0.29 13.12 8.81
C PHE A 41 0.80 14.51 9.17
N ILE A 42 1.95 14.56 9.85
CA ILE A 42 2.61 15.81 10.24
C ILE A 42 4.10 15.69 10.04
N ASP A 43 4.75 16.82 9.81
CA ASP A 43 6.19 16.88 9.65
C ASP A 43 6.88 17.06 11.00
N CYS A 44 7.97 16.33 11.21
CA CYS A 44 8.82 16.59 12.37
C CYS A 44 9.51 17.96 12.20
N PRO A 45 9.39 18.91 13.15
CA PRO A 45 9.99 20.23 13.01
C PRO A 45 11.53 20.22 13.11
N VAL A 46 12.11 19.08 13.49
CA VAL A 46 13.56 18.90 13.64
C VAL A 46 14.17 18.25 12.39
N CYS A 47 13.61 17.14 11.92
CA CYS A 47 14.16 16.40 10.78
C CYS A 47 13.38 16.56 9.47
N ASN A 48 12.25 17.27 9.49
CA ASN A 48 11.34 17.50 8.35
C ASN A 48 10.82 16.23 7.67
N VAL A 49 10.91 15.07 8.34
CA VAL A 49 10.34 13.82 7.85
C VAL A 49 8.89 13.75 8.28
N THR A 50 8.01 13.49 7.32
CA THR A 50 6.59 13.25 7.56
C THR A 50 6.38 11.91 8.26
N PHE A 51 5.51 11.88 9.25
CA PHE A 51 5.13 10.65 9.94
C PHE A 51 3.64 10.64 10.28
N SER A 52 3.10 9.43 10.44
CA SER A 52 1.74 9.21 10.92
C SER A 52 1.65 9.51 12.41
N TYR A 53 0.67 10.30 12.81
CA TYR A 53 0.40 10.63 14.20
C TYR A 53 -1.08 10.37 14.52
N ASN A 54 -1.35 9.83 15.70
CA ASN A 54 -2.68 9.59 16.23
C ASN A 54 -2.99 10.59 17.35
N PRO A 55 -3.77 11.66 17.07
CA PRO A 55 -4.14 12.67 18.06
C PRO A 55 -4.94 12.12 19.24
N SER A 56 -5.79 11.12 19.02
CA SER A 56 -6.63 10.52 20.08
C SER A 56 -5.85 9.68 21.10
N SER A 57 -4.75 9.04 20.68
CA SER A 57 -3.90 8.22 21.55
C SER A 57 -2.52 8.82 21.83
N ASN A 58 -2.22 9.98 21.25
CA ASN A 58 -0.93 10.65 21.29
C ASN A 58 0.23 9.72 20.90
N LYS A 59 0.10 9.00 19.78
CA LYS A 59 1.11 8.04 19.30
C LYS A 59 1.56 8.37 17.89
N SER A 60 2.87 8.38 17.69
CA SER A 60 3.50 8.53 16.37
C SER A 60 3.92 7.18 15.82
N ILE A 61 3.83 7.01 14.50
CA ILE A 61 4.21 5.81 13.77
C ILE A 61 5.04 6.25 12.56
N ALA A 62 6.20 5.64 12.37
CA ALA A 62 7.01 5.83 11.18
C ALA A 62 6.26 5.27 9.96
N SER A 63 6.04 6.09 8.95
CA SER A 63 5.19 5.72 7.79
C SER A 63 5.94 5.68 6.45
N GLY A 64 7.11 6.33 6.35
CA GLY A 64 7.81 6.48 5.05
C GLY A 64 9.31 6.13 5.01
N MET A 65 9.97 5.77 6.13
CA MET A 65 11.39 5.39 6.10
C MET A 65 11.63 4.10 6.87
N ILE A 66 12.52 3.26 6.34
CA ILE A 66 12.97 2.02 6.96
C ILE A 66 14.18 2.35 7.85
N ASN A 67 14.20 1.80 9.06
CA ASN A 67 15.33 1.94 9.97
C ASN A 67 16.56 1.17 9.42
N PRO A 68 17.68 1.82 9.08
CA PRO A 68 18.88 1.14 8.57
C PRO A 68 19.55 0.27 9.64
N ASP A 69 19.41 0.61 10.93
CA ASP A 69 19.87 -0.20 12.07
C ASP A 69 18.85 -1.27 12.49
N GLN A 70 17.68 -1.32 11.84
CA GLN A 70 16.96 -2.59 11.70
C GLN A 70 17.71 -3.52 10.71
N HIS A 71 18.96 -3.84 11.04
CA HIS A 71 19.43 -5.22 11.03
C HIS A 71 18.69 -6.04 12.12
N ALA A 72 17.38 -5.86 12.23
CA ALA A 72 16.53 -6.72 12.99
C ALA A 72 16.31 -7.94 12.10
N LYS A 73 16.90 -9.05 12.55
CA LYS A 73 16.48 -10.42 12.33
C LYS A 73 14.95 -10.54 12.18
N LYS A 74 14.40 -10.18 11.03
CA LYS A 74 13.40 -10.99 10.41
C LYS A 74 14.24 -12.03 9.68
N GLU A 75 14.51 -13.15 10.35
CA GLU A 75 14.39 -14.38 9.56
C GLU A 75 13.08 -14.17 8.79
N PRO A 76 13.08 -14.30 7.44
CA PRO A 76 11.81 -14.30 6.74
C PRO A 76 10.97 -15.25 7.58
N VAL A 77 9.80 -14.79 8.05
CA VAL A 77 8.91 -15.73 8.71
C VAL A 77 8.59 -16.71 7.61
N ARG A 78 9.40 -17.76 7.50
CA ARG A 78 9.13 -19.01 6.82
C ARG A 78 8.06 -19.63 7.69
N LYS A 79 6.89 -18.97 7.71
CA LYS A 79 5.60 -19.62 7.78
C LYS A 79 5.81 -20.83 6.88
N THR A 80 5.73 -22.02 7.45
CA THR A 80 6.05 -23.23 6.72
C THR A 80 5.32 -23.21 5.37
N LEU A 81 5.89 -23.80 4.31
CA LEU A 81 5.27 -23.89 2.97
C LEU A 81 3.76 -24.23 3.04
N LYS A 82 3.37 -24.98 4.08
CA LYS A 82 2.00 -25.29 4.48
C LYS A 82 1.13 -24.06 4.83
N ALA A 83 1.60 -23.12 5.65
CA ALA A 83 0.89 -21.89 5.97
C ALA A 83 0.75 -20.96 4.75
N PHE A 84 1.77 -20.89 3.89
CA PHE A 84 1.69 -20.19 2.60
C PHE A 84 0.64 -20.83 1.67
N ASN A 85 0.68 -22.16 1.52
CA ASN A 85 -0.30 -22.90 0.71
C ASN A 85 -1.73 -22.80 1.28
N THR A 86 -1.88 -22.69 2.60
CA THR A 86 -3.17 -22.46 3.24
C THR A 86 -3.70 -21.05 2.93
N LEU A 87 -2.86 -20.02 2.93
CA LEU A 87 -3.26 -18.66 2.54
C LEU A 87 -3.63 -18.58 1.06
N LEU A 88 -2.84 -19.17 0.16
CA LEU A 88 -3.16 -19.23 -1.27
C LEU A 88 -4.51 -19.94 -1.54
N LYS A 89 -4.77 -21.05 -0.86
CA LYS A 89 -6.06 -21.76 -0.95
C LYS A 89 -7.21 -20.98 -0.32
N LYS A 90 -6.97 -20.28 0.78
CA LYS A 90 -7.97 -19.45 1.48
C LYS A 90 -8.36 -18.24 0.63
N ASP A 91 -7.39 -17.59 0.00
CA ASP A 91 -7.59 -16.36 -0.78
C ASP A 91 -7.88 -16.61 -2.26
N LYS A 92 -8.01 -17.88 -2.68
CA LYS A 92 -8.36 -18.31 -4.04
C LYS A 92 -7.63 -17.48 -5.11
N VAL A 93 -6.31 -17.33 -4.96
CA VAL A 93 -5.50 -16.56 -5.90
C VAL A 93 -5.34 -17.39 -7.16
N GLU A 94 -6.03 -17.00 -8.23
CA GLU A 94 -5.89 -17.62 -9.55
C GLU A 94 -4.92 -16.81 -10.40
N ILE A 95 -3.65 -17.20 -10.40
CA ILE A 95 -2.64 -16.60 -11.29
C ILE A 95 -2.98 -17.01 -12.74
N PRO A 96 -3.06 -16.06 -13.70
CA PRO A 96 -3.26 -16.40 -15.11
C PRO A 96 -2.23 -17.43 -15.60
N PRO A 97 -2.62 -18.49 -16.31
CA PRO A 97 -1.71 -19.57 -16.69
C PRO A 97 -0.48 -19.10 -17.47
N ASP A 98 -0.67 -18.16 -18.41
CA ASP A 98 0.42 -17.63 -19.23
C ASP A 98 1.41 -16.83 -18.39
N TYR A 99 0.92 -16.04 -17.43
CA TYR A 99 1.77 -15.33 -16.48
C TYR A 99 2.51 -16.29 -15.54
N LEU A 100 1.87 -17.37 -15.09
CA LEU A 100 2.55 -18.41 -14.31
C LEU A 100 3.66 -19.08 -15.11
N ALA A 101 3.43 -19.36 -16.40
CA ALA A 101 4.47 -19.90 -17.28
C ALA A 101 5.64 -18.93 -17.43
N TYR A 102 5.36 -17.64 -17.62
CA TYR A 102 6.38 -16.59 -17.66
C TYR A 102 7.21 -16.51 -16.37
N LEU A 103 6.55 -16.50 -15.20
CA LEU A 103 7.20 -16.46 -13.88
C LEU A 103 8.16 -17.64 -13.62
N LEU A 104 7.90 -18.79 -14.25
CA LEU A 104 8.70 -20.00 -14.12
C LEU A 104 9.75 -20.16 -15.23
N SER A 105 9.76 -19.24 -16.20
CA SER A 105 10.66 -19.28 -17.35
C SER A 105 11.97 -18.53 -17.08
N GLU A 106 13.00 -18.83 -17.88
CA GLU A 106 14.25 -18.06 -17.89
C GLU A 106 14.09 -16.65 -18.48
N GLN A 107 12.94 -16.35 -19.09
CA GLN A 107 12.63 -15.04 -19.67
C GLN A 107 12.11 -14.04 -18.64
N PHE A 108 11.84 -14.49 -17.40
CA PHE A 108 11.36 -13.61 -16.35
C PHE A 108 12.34 -12.46 -16.09
N THR A 109 11.87 -11.24 -16.30
CA THR A 109 12.61 -10.02 -16.00
C THR A 109 12.02 -9.34 -14.77
N LYS A 110 12.90 -9.02 -13.82
CA LYS A 110 12.49 -8.41 -12.55
C LYS A 110 12.12 -6.93 -12.67
N LYS A 111 12.61 -6.23 -13.69
CA LYS A 111 12.38 -4.78 -13.86
C LYS A 111 11.48 -4.54 -15.05
N LEU A 112 10.42 -3.76 -14.84
CA LEU A 112 9.46 -3.36 -15.86
C LEU A 112 9.37 -1.83 -15.90
N GLU A 113 9.60 -1.24 -17.06
CA GLU A 113 9.35 0.18 -17.29
C GLU A 113 7.88 0.36 -17.69
N VAL A 114 7.09 0.99 -16.81
CA VAL A 114 5.67 1.25 -17.07
C VAL A 114 5.49 2.66 -17.65
N PHE A 115 6.20 3.65 -17.09
CA PHE A 115 6.17 5.04 -17.55
C PHE A 115 7.59 5.53 -17.85
N LYS A 116 7.79 6.14 -19.03
CA LYS A 116 9.10 6.56 -19.55
C LYS A 116 9.89 7.57 -18.71
N ALA A 117 9.23 8.21 -17.75
CA ALA A 117 9.81 9.28 -16.93
C ALA A 117 9.75 8.98 -15.42
N GLN A 118 9.43 7.74 -15.05
CA GLN A 118 9.31 7.30 -13.66
C GLN A 118 10.23 6.11 -13.38
N ASP A 119 10.38 5.78 -12.11
CA ASP A 119 11.13 4.61 -11.70
C ASP A 119 10.51 3.33 -12.26
N SER A 120 11.36 2.35 -12.61
CA SER A 120 10.89 1.05 -13.05
C SER A 120 10.22 0.29 -11.89
N PHE A 121 9.16 -0.44 -12.21
CA PHE A 121 8.56 -1.38 -11.28
C PHE A 121 9.45 -2.61 -11.12
N GLU A 122 9.56 -3.08 -9.89
CA GLU A 122 10.12 -4.39 -9.59
C GLU A 122 9.00 -5.42 -9.55
N LEU A 123 8.99 -6.34 -10.52
CA LEU A 123 8.07 -7.46 -10.58
C LEU A 123 8.42 -8.50 -9.53
N PHE A 124 7.38 -9.01 -8.88
CA PHE A 124 7.50 -10.10 -7.92
C PHE A 124 7.74 -11.42 -8.66
N SER A 125 8.82 -12.10 -8.31
CA SER A 125 9.03 -13.50 -8.67
C SER A 125 7.91 -14.40 -8.11
N TYR A 126 7.86 -15.64 -8.59
CA TYR A 126 6.89 -16.61 -8.09
C TYR A 126 6.98 -16.85 -6.58
N ASP A 127 8.19 -16.79 -6.01
CA ASP A 127 8.39 -16.86 -4.56
C ASP A 127 7.88 -15.59 -3.87
N GLU A 128 8.26 -14.41 -4.37
CA GLU A 128 7.86 -13.11 -3.82
C GLU A 128 6.35 -12.91 -3.84
N LEU A 129 5.63 -13.33 -4.89
CA LEU A 129 4.16 -13.26 -4.94
C LEU A 129 3.47 -13.96 -3.77
N ARG A 130 4.13 -14.97 -3.20
CA ARG A 130 3.62 -15.82 -2.11
C ARG A 130 4.12 -15.36 -0.74
N GLU A 131 5.04 -14.41 -0.67
CA GLU A 131 5.50 -13.84 0.59
C GLU A 131 4.38 -13.12 1.30
N VAL A 132 4.42 -13.15 2.63
CA VAL A 132 3.42 -12.52 3.48
C VAL A 132 3.83 -11.09 3.77
N VAL A 133 2.90 -10.18 3.54
CA VAL A 133 2.95 -8.80 4.00
C VAL A 133 1.87 -8.53 5.03
N ASN A 134 2.14 -7.53 5.86
CA ASN A 134 1.21 -7.06 6.86
C ASN A 134 0.65 -5.71 6.41
N ILE A 135 -0.66 -5.65 6.23
CA ILE A 135 -1.39 -4.41 5.91
C ILE A 135 -2.36 -4.18 7.07
N ASP A 136 -2.16 -3.08 7.81
CA ASP A 136 -2.95 -2.69 8.99
C ASP A 136 -3.16 -3.82 10.01
N GLY A 137 -2.09 -4.57 10.32
CA GLY A 137 -2.12 -5.63 11.31
C GLY A 137 -2.74 -6.95 10.81
N LYS A 138 -3.21 -7.01 9.56
CA LYS A 138 -3.71 -8.23 8.92
C LYS A 138 -2.68 -8.75 7.91
N ASP A 139 -2.48 -10.06 7.92
CA ASP A 139 -1.53 -10.73 7.02
C ASP A 139 -2.18 -11.09 5.68
N TYR A 140 -1.54 -10.68 4.59
CA TYR A 140 -1.89 -11.00 3.21
C TYR A 140 -0.67 -11.56 2.48
N VAL A 141 -0.87 -12.26 1.36
CA VAL A 141 0.24 -12.54 0.44
C VAL A 141 0.47 -11.34 -0.48
N ASN A 142 1.67 -11.16 -1.02
CA ASN A 142 2.00 -10.10 -1.98
C ASN A 142 1.01 -10.04 -3.15
N ALA A 143 0.61 -11.18 -3.70
CA ALA A 143 -0.41 -11.21 -4.76
C ALA A 143 -1.77 -10.61 -4.36
N ARG A 144 -2.04 -10.41 -3.06
CA ARG A 144 -3.31 -9.95 -2.48
C ARG A 144 -3.17 -8.69 -1.62
N GLN A 145 -2.08 -7.93 -1.71
CA GLN A 145 -1.96 -6.72 -0.88
C GLN A 145 -3.12 -5.74 -1.12
N LEU A 146 -3.57 -5.61 -2.38
CA LEU A 146 -4.70 -4.75 -2.75
C LEU A 146 -5.97 -5.06 -1.96
N LYS A 147 -6.23 -6.33 -1.65
CA LYS A 147 -7.36 -6.74 -0.80
C LYS A 147 -7.23 -6.17 0.61
N GLY A 148 -6.02 -6.11 1.14
CA GLY A 148 -5.72 -5.47 2.42
C GLY A 148 -6.04 -3.98 2.37
N PHE A 149 -5.48 -3.27 1.39
CA PHE A 149 -5.73 -1.83 1.21
C PHE A 149 -7.21 -1.52 1.01
N VAL A 150 -7.91 -2.26 0.16
CA VAL A 150 -9.35 -2.09 -0.06
C VAL A 150 -10.15 -2.28 1.23
N LEU A 151 -9.81 -3.29 2.04
CA LEU A 151 -10.53 -3.52 3.30
C LEU A 151 -10.31 -2.34 4.25
N SER A 152 -9.08 -1.85 4.37
CA SER A 152 -8.78 -0.64 5.14
C SER A 152 -9.56 0.58 4.62
N LEU A 153 -9.60 0.80 3.30
CA LEU A 153 -10.39 1.86 2.67
C LEU A 153 -11.89 1.71 2.93
N SER A 154 -12.41 0.48 2.89
CA SER A 154 -13.82 0.19 3.16
C SER A 154 -14.20 0.47 4.62
N GLU A 155 -13.31 0.17 5.56
CA GLU A 155 -13.48 0.47 6.99
C GLU A 155 -13.52 2.00 7.22
N LEU A 156 -12.81 2.79 6.42
CA LEU A 156 -12.86 4.26 6.44
C LEU A 156 -14.15 4.82 5.78
N SER A 157 -14.67 4.15 4.74
CA SER A 157 -15.89 4.57 4.03
C SER A 157 -17.19 4.39 4.82
N LEU A 158 -17.22 3.46 5.79
CA LEU A 158 -18.38 3.26 6.68
C LEU A 158 -18.62 4.45 7.62
N GLU A 159 -17.65 5.35 7.77
CA GLU A 159 -17.77 6.56 8.60
C GLU A 159 -18.17 7.82 7.80
N ASN A 160 -18.18 7.78 6.45
CA ASN A 160 -18.53 8.91 5.59
C ASN A 160 -19.53 8.52 4.48
N GLU A 161 -20.77 9.01 4.64
CA GLU A 161 -21.86 9.15 3.67
C GLU A 161 -21.81 8.32 2.37
N PHE A 162 -22.71 7.33 2.35
CA PHE A 162 -23.28 6.69 1.18
C PHE A 162 -23.71 7.73 0.12
N ILE A 163 -23.00 7.83 -1.01
CA ILE A 163 -23.40 8.69 -2.14
C ILE A 163 -24.41 7.91 -3.01
N PRO A 164 -25.70 8.31 -3.05
CA PRO A 164 -26.78 7.48 -3.63
C PRO A 164 -26.75 7.34 -5.16
N GLU A 165 -25.97 8.17 -5.86
CA GLU A 165 -26.07 8.29 -7.33
C GLU A 165 -25.23 7.26 -8.10
N THR A 166 -24.26 6.59 -7.47
CA THR A 166 -23.42 5.56 -8.11
C THR A 166 -23.39 4.22 -7.40
N GLY A 167 -23.88 4.14 -6.15
CA GLY A 167 -24.08 2.88 -5.43
C GLY A 167 -22.82 2.06 -5.11
N ILE A 168 -21.61 2.60 -5.31
CA ILE A 168 -20.37 1.83 -5.17
C ILE A 168 -19.27 2.67 -4.52
N ASN A 169 -18.70 2.13 -3.42
CA ASN A 169 -17.37 2.51 -2.95
C ASN A 169 -16.39 2.26 -4.11
N SER A 170 -15.93 3.33 -4.77
CA SER A 170 -15.06 3.26 -5.92
C SER A 170 -13.69 3.84 -5.55
N ALA A 171 -12.62 3.22 -6.03
CA ALA A 171 -11.33 3.90 -6.08
C ALA A 171 -11.35 4.82 -7.30
N TYR A 172 -10.98 6.08 -7.09
CA TYR A 172 -11.00 7.11 -8.11
C TYR A 172 -9.86 6.87 -9.07
N GLY A 173 -10.11 6.33 -10.26
CA GLY A 173 -9.07 6.26 -11.27
C GLY A 173 -8.78 7.64 -11.88
N LYS A 174 -7.50 7.93 -12.13
CA LYS A 174 -7.15 8.87 -13.20
C LYS A 174 -7.69 8.31 -14.53
N ASP A 175 -8.09 9.19 -15.45
CA ASP A 175 -8.51 8.84 -16.82
C ASP A 175 -9.85 8.09 -16.99
N ASN A 176 -10.83 8.29 -16.11
CA ASN A 176 -12.16 7.64 -16.14
C ASN A 176 -12.13 6.11 -15.98
N CYS A 177 -11.02 5.54 -15.53
CA CYS A 177 -10.92 4.12 -15.20
C CYS A 177 -11.43 3.87 -13.78
N PHE A 178 -12.73 3.63 -13.63
CA PHE A 178 -13.31 3.35 -12.31
C PHE A 178 -13.17 1.86 -11.97
N PHE A 179 -12.75 1.60 -10.73
CA PHE A 179 -12.85 0.29 -10.12
C PHE A 179 -13.75 0.36 -8.89
N THR A 180 -14.61 -0.65 -8.75
CA THR A 180 -15.24 -0.93 -7.47
C THR A 180 -14.22 -1.47 -6.48
N LEU A 181 -14.44 -1.25 -5.18
CA LEU A 181 -13.61 -1.88 -4.15
C LEU A 181 -13.57 -3.41 -4.31
N ASP A 182 -14.68 -4.04 -4.71
CA ASP A 182 -14.71 -5.49 -4.94
C ASP A 182 -13.76 -5.92 -6.07
N GLU A 183 -13.81 -5.24 -7.21
CA GLU A 183 -12.92 -5.50 -8.36
C GLU A 183 -11.44 -5.30 -8.00
N LEU A 184 -11.11 -4.25 -7.24
CA LEU A 184 -9.75 -4.06 -6.72
C LEU A 184 -9.34 -5.18 -5.78
N SER A 185 -10.20 -5.59 -4.85
CA SER A 185 -9.87 -6.64 -3.89
C SER A 185 -9.58 -8.00 -4.57
N HIS A 186 -10.14 -8.21 -5.76
CA HIS A 186 -9.94 -9.41 -6.57
C HIS A 186 -8.75 -9.31 -7.53
N SER A 187 -8.20 -8.11 -7.74
CA SER A 187 -7.04 -7.89 -8.60
C SER A 187 -5.77 -8.50 -7.99
N ILE A 188 -4.80 -8.83 -8.86
CA ILE A 188 -3.57 -9.52 -8.47
C ILE A 188 -2.41 -8.55 -8.57
N VAL A 189 -1.76 -8.25 -7.46
CA VAL A 189 -0.55 -7.42 -7.46
C VAL A 189 0.63 -8.23 -7.97
N ILE A 190 1.37 -7.68 -8.92
CA ILE A 190 2.49 -8.34 -9.59
C ILE A 190 3.83 -7.62 -9.45
N GLY A 191 3.85 -6.40 -8.93
CA GLY A 191 5.08 -5.67 -8.69
C GLY A 191 4.84 -4.37 -7.95
N GLN A 192 5.93 -3.66 -7.66
CA GLN A 192 5.89 -2.40 -6.92
C GLN A 192 6.99 -1.42 -7.36
N ALA A 193 6.72 -0.13 -7.19
CA ALA A 193 7.69 0.95 -7.31
C ALA A 193 7.51 1.91 -6.12
N GLY A 194 8.39 1.82 -5.11
CA GLY A 194 8.16 2.53 -3.85
C GLY A 194 6.89 2.03 -3.15
N THR A 195 5.89 2.90 -2.98
CA THR A 195 4.57 2.57 -2.43
C THR A 195 3.57 2.15 -3.50
N ASP A 196 3.82 2.46 -4.77
CA ASP A 196 2.92 2.15 -5.88
C ASP A 196 2.89 0.66 -6.19
N LEU A 197 1.70 0.14 -6.47
CA LEU A 197 1.45 -1.27 -6.73
C LEU A 197 1.00 -1.50 -8.17
N LEU A 198 1.74 -2.31 -8.92
CA LEU A 198 1.33 -2.77 -10.24
C LEU A 198 0.45 -4.01 -10.10
N PHE A 199 -0.71 -4.02 -10.73
CA PHE A 199 -1.65 -5.12 -10.65
C PHE A 199 -2.27 -5.50 -12.00
N ILE A 200 -2.72 -6.75 -12.08
CA ILE A 200 -3.52 -7.29 -13.18
C ILE A 200 -5.00 -7.01 -12.87
N ASP A 201 -5.69 -6.38 -13.82
CA ASP A 201 -7.13 -6.13 -13.74
C ASP A 201 -7.90 -7.45 -13.59
N SER A 202 -8.72 -7.54 -12.53
CA SER A 202 -9.52 -8.74 -12.26
C SER A 202 -10.64 -8.99 -13.27
N ARG A 203 -11.06 -7.97 -14.03
CA ARG A 203 -12.18 -8.02 -14.98
C ARG A 203 -11.82 -8.74 -16.27
N ASP A 204 -10.63 -8.47 -16.81
CA ASP A 204 -10.15 -9.06 -18.06
C ASP A 204 -8.97 -10.02 -17.89
N LYS A 205 -8.32 -10.02 -16.71
CA LYS A 205 -7.16 -10.84 -16.37
C LYS A 205 -5.96 -10.63 -17.31
N ASP A 206 -5.83 -9.46 -17.93
CA ASP A 206 -4.80 -9.15 -18.92
C ASP A 206 -4.24 -7.72 -18.75
N SER A 207 -5.10 -6.71 -18.60
CA SER A 207 -4.68 -5.31 -18.54
C SER A 207 -3.93 -5.00 -17.25
N LEU A 208 -2.88 -4.17 -17.35
CA LEU A 208 -2.09 -3.74 -16.20
C LEU A 208 -2.45 -2.33 -15.76
N PHE A 209 -2.56 -2.14 -14.45
CA PHE A 209 -2.88 -0.88 -13.80
C PHE A 209 -1.95 -0.64 -12.62
N VAL A 210 -1.77 0.62 -12.25
CA VAL A 210 -1.07 1.03 -11.05
C VAL A 210 -2.09 1.49 -10.01
N PHE A 211 -1.94 1.06 -8.77
CA PHE A 211 -2.65 1.58 -7.62
C PHE A 211 -1.69 2.40 -6.78
N HIS A 212 -2.10 3.61 -6.42
CA HIS A 212 -1.33 4.55 -5.62
C HIS A 212 -1.93 4.60 -4.20
N PRO A 213 -1.34 3.92 -3.20
CA PRO A 213 -1.91 3.86 -1.85
C PRO A 213 -2.05 5.23 -1.18
N ASP A 214 -1.17 6.18 -1.51
CA ASP A 214 -1.14 7.52 -0.91
C ASP A 214 -2.32 8.39 -1.36
N GLY A 215 -2.81 8.21 -2.59
CA GLY A 215 -3.96 8.91 -3.15
C GLY A 215 -5.25 8.08 -3.15
N GLY A 216 -5.14 6.75 -3.03
CA GLY A 216 -6.24 5.82 -3.23
C GLY A 216 -6.72 5.79 -4.69
N ASP A 217 -5.93 6.30 -5.62
CA ASP A 217 -6.22 6.36 -7.05
C ASP A 217 -5.61 5.18 -7.82
N THR A 218 -6.19 4.93 -9.00
CA THR A 218 -5.66 3.96 -9.97
C THR A 218 -5.28 4.67 -11.27
N GLU A 219 -4.18 4.27 -11.88
CA GLU A 219 -3.71 4.77 -13.17
C GLU A 219 -3.64 3.63 -14.18
N ALA A 220 -4.21 3.85 -15.37
CA ALA A 220 -4.15 2.88 -16.47
C ALA A 220 -2.76 2.88 -17.09
N THR A 221 -2.23 1.69 -17.39
CA THR A 221 -1.01 1.57 -18.17
C THR A 221 -1.34 1.29 -19.65
N ASN A 222 -0.35 1.45 -20.52
CA ASN A 222 -0.44 0.99 -21.91
C ASN A 222 0.00 -0.48 -22.09
N LEU A 223 0.13 -1.24 -21.00
CA LEU A 223 0.68 -2.59 -20.98
C LEU A 223 -0.40 -3.61 -20.63
N SER A 224 -0.20 -4.81 -21.15
CA SER A 224 -0.93 -6.03 -20.81
C SER A 224 0.04 -7.10 -20.33
N LEU A 225 -0.47 -8.20 -19.78
CA LEU A 225 0.35 -9.36 -19.44
C LEU A 225 1.14 -9.88 -20.63
N LYS A 226 0.54 -9.86 -21.83
CA LYS A 226 1.20 -10.32 -23.06
C LYS A 226 2.47 -9.55 -23.37
N ASP A 227 2.49 -8.26 -23.07
CA ASP A 227 3.66 -7.41 -23.31
C ASP A 227 4.85 -7.78 -22.40
N LEU A 228 4.61 -8.50 -21.29
CA LEU A 228 5.67 -8.95 -20.37
C LEU A 228 6.48 -10.14 -20.90
N PHE A 229 5.90 -10.94 -21.78
CA PHE A 229 6.50 -12.17 -22.31
C PHE A 229 6.54 -12.21 -23.84
N SER A 230 6.45 -11.04 -24.47
CA SER A 230 6.60 -10.84 -25.93
C SER A 230 8.07 -10.64 -26.34
#